data_AF-C0EMS7-F1
#
_entry.id   AF-C0EMS7-F1
#
_cell.length_a   1.000
_cell.length_b   1.000
_cell.length_c   1.000
_cell.angle_alpha   90.00
_cell.angle_beta   90.00
_cell.angle_gamma   90.00
#
_symmetry.space_group_name_H-M   'P 1'
#
loop_
_entity.id
_entity.type
_entity.pdbx_description
1 polymer ?
#
loop_
_entity_poly.entity_id
_entity_poly.type
_entity_poly.pdbx_seq_one_letter_code
_entity_poly.pdbx_strand_id
1 'polypeptide(L)'
;MKQKKTVQCILLGFAAASMHAQGADAANSGTIEKKDNYTLVLAKQGQENNYTYDGETEVKPLNSLIIAANGGTNNITIKGKLADGSADAPPTIDNKSIETKINHSGYLYDLSKARWEKRGGAVMLADQSYEGKNNVTFENVTIAAHKANVGIMSYDGINTSVAKSLAPATLTFKGRNTINIDADSDSSNDGILLFNNGEKVGNYHFVSEEGSTLNINIKSGKERGQGITANHYSSTKPNPDFPSITTMEFKGDVNIKIDRNGQEEAEANGFGFYSSRRLGNKKQIPEGSKMEAIFRGNVDIVATPVYDGQGRPKSIGSAFAIDGKNSKVEVVGGEDKVVKIKGDIFAYNGGSVSVNLANKDSYFEGEAHIGKRSFAKGKDMFALTVDADGNVPPTEKDIDSTRKRLVRKQEKLPKLDEELAKLKEELAKLNENGSSEKEKQK
;
A
#
# COMPACT_ATOMS: atom_id res chain seq x y z
N MET A 1 56.33 60.09 -33.72
CA MET A 1 55.22 59.24 -34.18
C MET A 1 55.44 57.81 -33.68
N LYS A 2 54.64 57.34 -32.72
CA LYS A 2 54.70 55.96 -32.22
C LYS A 2 53.28 55.40 -32.22
N GLN A 3 53.03 54.44 -33.10
CA GLN A 3 51.77 53.71 -33.25
C GLN A 3 51.53 52.80 -32.04
N LYS A 4 50.35 52.91 -31.43
CA LYS A 4 49.84 51.94 -30.45
C LYS A 4 49.39 50.68 -31.20
N LYS A 5 49.96 49.53 -30.84
CA LYS A 5 49.52 48.20 -31.29
C LYS A 5 48.33 47.77 -30.43
N THR A 6 47.20 47.55 -31.06
CA THR A 6 46.01 46.90 -30.48
C THR A 6 46.25 45.40 -30.46
N VAL A 7 46.11 44.77 -29.29
CA VAL A 7 46.18 43.32 -29.11
C VAL A 7 44.85 42.71 -29.54
N GLN A 8 44.93 41.82 -30.53
CA GLN A 8 43.81 41.07 -31.08
C GLN A 8 43.72 39.74 -30.32
N CYS A 9 42.79 39.62 -29.36
CA CYS A 9 42.47 38.35 -28.74
C CYS A 9 41.71 37.48 -29.74
N ILE A 10 42.33 36.38 -30.16
CA ILE A 10 41.71 35.31 -30.93
C ILE A 10 40.69 34.62 -30.01
N LEU A 11 39.41 34.96 -30.16
CA LEU A 11 38.31 34.10 -29.70
C LEU A 11 38.26 32.91 -30.67
N LEU A 12 38.90 31.81 -30.28
CA LEU A 12 38.64 30.49 -30.86
C LEU A 12 37.23 30.09 -30.43
N GLY A 13 36.26 30.34 -31.31
CA GLY A 13 34.90 29.85 -31.18
C GLY A 13 34.90 28.33 -31.25
N PHE A 14 34.61 27.68 -30.11
CA PHE A 14 34.11 26.31 -30.09
C PHE A 14 32.70 26.30 -30.68
N ALA A 15 32.62 26.22 -32.01
CA ALA A 15 31.44 25.74 -32.71
C ALA A 15 31.67 24.26 -33.06
N ALA A 16 31.48 23.37 -32.09
CA ALA A 16 31.37 21.94 -32.33
C ALA A 16 30.53 21.30 -31.22
N ALA A 17 29.59 20.44 -31.63
CA ALA A 17 28.63 19.67 -30.82
C ALA A 17 27.27 20.34 -30.52
N SER A 18 26.61 20.88 -31.55
CA SER A 18 25.15 21.03 -31.59
C SER A 18 24.57 20.19 -32.73
N MET A 19 24.93 18.90 -32.80
CA MET A 19 24.28 18.00 -33.75
C MET A 19 24.46 16.49 -33.47
N HIS A 20 24.69 16.05 -32.22
CA HIS A 20 24.77 14.61 -31.89
C HIS A 20 24.17 14.22 -30.52
N ALA A 21 23.20 14.96 -29.99
CA ALA A 21 22.48 14.59 -28.75
C ALA A 21 21.00 14.22 -28.96
N GLN A 22 20.49 14.19 -30.20
CA GLN A 22 19.09 13.84 -30.46
C GLN A 22 18.84 12.35 -30.73
N GLY A 23 19.90 11.53 -30.85
CA GLY A 23 19.77 10.11 -31.21
C GLY A 23 19.98 9.11 -30.07
N ALA A 24 20.68 9.49 -28.99
CA ALA A 24 20.99 8.58 -27.87
C ALA A 24 20.03 8.78 -26.67
N ASP A 25 19.61 10.01 -26.38
CA ASP A 25 18.67 10.30 -25.28
C ASP A 25 17.25 9.79 -25.56
N ALA A 26 16.84 9.70 -26.83
CA ALA A 26 15.54 9.13 -27.20
C ALA A 26 15.49 7.60 -27.10
N ALA A 27 16.64 6.90 -27.09
CA ALA A 27 16.69 5.44 -27.02
C ALA A 27 16.47 4.90 -25.59
N ASN A 28 16.70 5.74 -24.58
CA ASN A 28 16.57 5.38 -23.16
C ASN A 28 15.39 6.07 -22.47
N SER A 29 14.54 6.83 -23.18
CA SER A 29 13.35 7.43 -22.58
C SER A 29 12.22 6.41 -22.46
N GLY A 30 11.50 6.47 -21.34
CA GLY A 30 10.29 5.67 -21.15
C GLY A 30 9.07 6.26 -21.88
N THR A 31 7.89 5.73 -21.57
CA THR A 31 6.60 6.19 -22.10
C THR A 31 5.91 7.15 -21.14
N ILE A 32 5.47 8.30 -21.66
CA ILE A 32 4.54 9.22 -20.99
C ILE A 32 3.33 9.40 -21.90
N GLU A 33 2.20 8.80 -21.56
CA GLU A 33 0.96 8.88 -22.33
C GLU A 33 -0.05 9.75 -21.58
N LYS A 34 -0.44 10.88 -22.17
CA LYS A 34 -1.50 11.77 -21.65
C LYS A 34 -2.80 11.50 -22.40
N LYS A 35 -3.87 11.15 -21.69
CA LYS A 35 -5.25 11.01 -22.18
C LYS A 35 -6.18 11.85 -21.31
N ASP A 36 -7.41 12.08 -21.77
CA ASP A 36 -8.41 12.82 -21.00
C ASP A 36 -8.72 12.17 -19.65
N ASN A 37 -8.72 10.83 -19.59
CA ASN A 37 -9.07 10.07 -18.39
C ASN A 37 -7.86 9.64 -17.55
N TYR A 38 -6.63 9.71 -18.06
CA TYR A 38 -5.45 9.29 -17.30
C TYR A 38 -4.15 9.83 -17.91
N THR A 39 -3.12 9.93 -17.09
CA THR A 39 -1.72 10.04 -17.50
C THR A 39 -0.98 8.79 -17.05
N LEU A 40 -0.37 8.07 -18.00
CA LEU A 40 0.47 6.90 -17.74
C LEU A 40 1.94 7.31 -17.86
N VAL A 41 2.73 7.03 -16.82
CA VAL A 41 4.19 7.15 -16.82
C VAL A 41 4.77 5.75 -16.63
N LEU A 42 5.31 5.18 -17.71
CA LEU A 42 5.79 3.81 -17.79
C LEU A 42 7.27 3.80 -18.17
N ALA A 43 8.12 3.21 -17.34
CA ALA A 43 9.52 2.93 -17.65
C ALA A 43 9.76 1.41 -17.62
N LYS A 44 10.30 0.86 -18.71
CA LYS A 44 10.76 -0.53 -18.77
C LYS A 44 12.26 -0.63 -18.50
N GLN A 45 12.78 -1.86 -18.48
CA GLN A 45 14.21 -2.14 -18.31
C GLN A 45 15.11 -1.21 -19.14
N GLY A 46 16.04 -0.54 -18.46
CA GLY A 46 17.00 0.38 -19.08
C GLY A 46 16.43 1.76 -19.44
N GLN A 47 15.13 1.99 -19.23
CA GLN A 47 14.48 3.27 -19.54
C GLN A 47 14.41 4.18 -18.32
N GLU A 48 14.46 5.48 -18.57
CA GLU A 48 14.25 6.54 -17.59
C GLU A 48 13.21 7.55 -18.07
N ASN A 49 12.28 7.94 -17.20
CA ASN A 49 11.36 9.05 -17.40
C ASN A 49 11.69 10.20 -16.47
N ASN A 50 11.73 11.41 -17.01
CA ASN A 50 11.72 12.66 -16.25
C ASN A 50 10.44 13.42 -16.61
N TYR A 51 9.45 13.40 -15.72
CA TYR A 51 8.13 13.97 -15.97
C TYR A 51 7.80 15.05 -14.93
N THR A 52 7.49 16.25 -15.41
CA THR A 52 6.96 17.32 -14.58
C THR A 52 5.57 17.72 -15.08
N TYR A 53 4.60 17.73 -14.16
CA TYR A 53 3.33 18.41 -14.34
C TYR A 53 3.34 19.68 -13.49
N ASP A 54 3.04 20.81 -14.10
CA ASP A 54 3.02 22.11 -13.44
C ASP A 54 1.62 22.73 -13.52
N GLY A 55 0.86 22.58 -12.45
CA GLY A 55 -0.50 23.05 -12.31
C GLY A 55 -0.64 24.57 -12.40
N GLU A 56 0.41 25.37 -12.22
CA GLU A 56 0.34 26.82 -12.45
C GLU A 56 0.20 27.15 -13.93
N THR A 57 0.85 26.35 -14.78
CA THR A 57 0.89 26.56 -16.25
C THR A 57 -0.13 25.71 -17.01
N GLU A 58 -0.50 24.55 -16.47
CA GLU A 58 -1.40 23.61 -17.11
C GLU A 58 -2.86 24.08 -17.01
N VAL A 59 -3.58 23.96 -18.13
CA VAL A 59 -4.95 24.49 -18.27
C VAL A 59 -5.99 23.60 -17.56
N LYS A 60 -5.69 22.30 -17.43
CA LYS A 60 -6.59 21.30 -16.86
C LYS A 60 -5.85 20.45 -15.83
N PRO A 61 -6.49 20.10 -14.69
CA PRO A 61 -5.93 19.14 -13.75
C PRO A 61 -5.74 17.76 -14.41
N LEU A 62 -4.87 16.94 -13.82
CA LEU A 62 -4.79 15.52 -14.16
C LEU A 62 -6.06 14.80 -13.70
N ASN A 63 -6.59 13.84 -14.47
CA ASN A 63 -7.69 13.01 -13.98
C ASN A 63 -7.20 11.86 -13.07
N SER A 64 -6.28 11.04 -13.58
CA SER A 64 -5.58 10.00 -12.82
C SER A 64 -4.13 9.97 -13.22
N LEU A 65 -3.23 9.63 -12.29
CA LEU A 65 -1.81 9.41 -12.56
C LEU A 65 -1.47 7.94 -12.30
N ILE A 66 -1.09 7.21 -13.34
CA ILE A 66 -0.72 5.79 -13.27
C ILE A 66 0.78 5.69 -13.55
N ILE A 67 1.51 5.07 -12.65
CA ILE A 67 2.97 5.04 -12.63
C ILE A 67 3.42 3.59 -12.59
N ALA A 68 4.32 3.19 -13.50
CA ALA A 68 4.89 1.85 -13.50
C ALA A 68 6.38 1.89 -13.89
N ALA A 69 7.25 1.35 -13.02
CA ALA A 69 8.66 1.11 -13.23
C ALA A 69 8.88 -0.41 -13.32
N ASN A 70 8.87 -0.95 -14.52
CA ASN A 70 9.05 -2.37 -14.79
C ASN A 70 10.50 -2.65 -15.21
N GLY A 71 11.44 -2.44 -14.27
CA GLY A 71 12.89 -2.49 -14.50
C GLY A 71 13.53 -1.15 -14.91
N GLY A 72 12.74 -0.10 -15.10
CA GLY A 72 13.20 1.26 -15.41
C GLY A 72 13.10 2.22 -14.23
N THR A 73 13.34 3.50 -14.48
CA THR A 73 13.27 4.56 -13.46
C THR A 73 12.26 5.64 -13.87
N ASN A 74 11.37 6.02 -12.95
CA ASN A 74 10.52 7.19 -13.12
C ASN A 74 10.92 8.27 -12.11
N ASN A 75 11.21 9.48 -12.60
CA ASN A 75 11.41 10.69 -11.80
C ASN A 75 10.26 11.65 -12.12
N ILE A 76 9.30 11.77 -11.20
CA ILE A 76 8.05 12.49 -11.40
C ILE A 76 7.95 13.64 -10.41
N THR A 77 7.63 14.83 -10.90
CA THR A 77 7.28 16.00 -10.06
C THR A 77 5.90 16.51 -10.45
N ILE A 78 4.98 16.57 -9.51
CA ILE A 78 3.66 17.17 -9.66
C ILE A 78 3.63 18.42 -8.80
N LYS A 79 3.46 19.57 -9.46
CA LYS A 79 3.31 20.88 -8.80
C LYS A 79 1.86 21.32 -8.90
N GLY A 80 1.26 21.62 -7.76
CA GLY A 80 -0.07 22.23 -7.70
C GLY A 80 0.00 23.75 -7.60
N LYS A 81 -1.17 24.38 -7.50
CA LYS A 81 -1.28 25.81 -7.22
C LYS A 81 -1.26 26.03 -5.71
N LEU A 82 -0.64 27.12 -5.27
CA LEU A 82 -0.81 27.57 -3.90
C LEU A 82 -2.26 28.00 -3.68
N ALA A 83 -2.80 27.69 -2.50
CA ALA A 83 -4.10 28.21 -2.11
C ALA A 83 -3.97 29.68 -1.69
N ASP A 84 -4.95 30.50 -2.04
CA ASP A 84 -5.07 31.84 -1.48
C ASP A 84 -5.59 31.75 -0.03
N GLY A 85 -4.71 31.98 0.94
CA GLY A 85 -5.07 31.99 2.36
C GLY A 85 -5.30 30.59 2.96
N SER A 86 -6.40 30.41 3.71
CA SER A 86 -6.68 29.18 4.48
C SER A 86 -7.43 28.10 3.70
N ALA A 87 -8.04 28.45 2.56
CA ALA A 87 -8.81 27.52 1.72
C ALA A 87 -7.92 26.40 1.14
N ASP A 88 -8.55 25.31 0.67
CA ASP A 88 -7.82 24.33 -0.14
C ASP A 88 -7.56 24.89 -1.54
N ALA A 89 -6.40 24.54 -2.10
CA ALA A 89 -6.07 24.91 -3.46
C ALA A 89 -7.01 24.19 -4.45
N PRO A 90 -7.25 24.76 -5.64
CA PRO A 90 -7.94 24.03 -6.69
C PRO A 90 -7.24 22.68 -6.95
N PRO A 91 -7.99 21.60 -7.23
CA PRO A 91 -7.42 20.28 -7.46
C PRO A 91 -6.37 20.31 -8.58
N THR A 92 -5.21 19.74 -8.30
CA THR A 92 -4.15 19.45 -9.28
C THR A 92 -4.41 18.10 -9.95
N ILE A 93 -4.98 17.17 -9.17
CA ILE A 93 -5.52 15.90 -9.65
C ILE A 93 -7.01 15.89 -9.27
N ASP A 94 -7.88 15.81 -10.28
CA ASP A 94 -9.33 15.87 -10.17
C ASP A 94 -9.93 14.60 -10.79
N ASN A 95 -10.07 13.56 -9.96
CA ASN A 95 -10.41 12.22 -10.43
C ASN A 95 -11.90 12.06 -10.69
N LYS A 96 -12.33 12.45 -11.90
CA LYS A 96 -13.71 12.40 -12.37
C LYS A 96 -14.08 11.10 -13.07
N SER A 97 -13.08 10.29 -13.45
CA SER A 97 -13.26 8.96 -14.01
C SER A 97 -12.16 8.00 -13.54
N ILE A 98 -12.42 6.69 -13.58
CA ILE A 98 -11.40 5.66 -13.38
C ILE A 98 -11.24 4.91 -14.69
N GLU A 99 -10.04 4.95 -15.25
CA GLU A 99 -9.68 4.01 -16.32
C GLU A 99 -9.43 2.64 -15.69
N THR A 100 -10.15 1.61 -16.16
CA THR A 100 -10.08 0.28 -15.55
C THR A 100 -9.19 -0.68 -16.30
N LYS A 101 -8.82 -0.34 -17.55
CA LYS A 101 -8.01 -1.18 -18.41
C LYS A 101 -7.13 -0.34 -19.34
N ILE A 102 -5.82 -0.52 -19.26
CA ILE A 102 -4.86 0.10 -20.19
C ILE A 102 -4.01 -1.03 -20.78
N ASN A 103 -3.85 -1.00 -22.09
CA ASN A 103 -2.91 -1.87 -22.79
C ASN A 103 -2.05 -0.97 -23.68
N HIS A 104 -0.80 -0.76 -23.26
CA HIS A 104 0.10 0.15 -23.94
C HIS A 104 1.51 -0.42 -23.92
N SER A 105 2.16 -0.50 -25.09
CA SER A 105 3.54 -0.97 -25.21
C SER A 105 3.80 -2.30 -24.48
N GLY A 106 2.88 -3.27 -24.51
CA GLY A 106 3.04 -4.55 -23.80
C GLY A 106 2.95 -4.48 -22.27
N TYR A 107 2.69 -3.31 -21.69
CA TYR A 107 2.22 -3.17 -20.32
C TYR A 107 0.70 -3.33 -20.28
N LEU A 108 0.23 -4.16 -19.35
CA LEU A 108 -1.18 -4.33 -19.07
C LEU A 108 -1.49 -3.71 -17.71
N TYR A 109 -2.54 -2.92 -17.64
CA TYR A 109 -3.16 -2.47 -16.41
C TYR A 109 -4.63 -2.90 -16.48
N ASP A 110 -5.13 -3.59 -15.47
CA ASP A 110 -6.46 -4.16 -15.47
C ASP A 110 -6.94 -4.34 -14.03
N LEU A 111 -7.80 -3.41 -13.60
CA LEU A 111 -8.45 -3.45 -12.30
C LEU A 111 -9.65 -4.40 -12.25
N SER A 112 -10.15 -4.89 -13.40
CA SER A 112 -11.29 -5.80 -13.41
C SER A 112 -10.96 -7.18 -12.82
N LYS A 113 -9.67 -7.52 -12.79
CA LYS A 113 -9.14 -8.76 -12.20
C LYS A 113 -8.73 -8.60 -10.74
N ALA A 114 -8.87 -7.40 -10.18
CA ALA A 114 -8.57 -7.13 -8.79
C ALA A 114 -9.49 -7.97 -7.88
N ARG A 115 -8.90 -8.52 -6.82
CA ARG A 115 -9.63 -9.33 -5.84
C ARG A 115 -10.37 -8.36 -4.90
N TRP A 116 -11.70 -8.36 -4.94
CA TRP A 116 -12.62 -7.58 -4.08
C TRP A 116 -12.71 -6.08 -4.43
N GLU A 117 -13.84 -5.71 -5.06
CA GLU A 117 -14.19 -4.37 -5.58
C GLU A 117 -13.14 -3.78 -6.54
N LYS A 118 -13.55 -2.90 -7.46
CA LYS A 118 -12.61 -2.19 -8.35
C LYS A 118 -11.86 -1.14 -7.53
N ARG A 119 -10.86 -1.56 -6.75
CA ARG A 119 -9.99 -0.64 -6.00
C ARG A 119 -9.17 0.18 -6.99
N GLY A 120 -9.36 1.50 -6.95
CA GLY A 120 -8.67 2.43 -7.83
C GLY A 120 -8.16 3.63 -7.04
N GLY A 121 -6.97 4.09 -7.40
CA GLY A 121 -6.33 5.29 -6.87
C GLY A 121 -6.42 6.45 -7.86
N ALA A 122 -6.57 7.68 -7.37
CA ALA A 122 -6.35 8.88 -8.18
C ALA A 122 -4.88 8.96 -8.63
N VAL A 123 -3.96 8.50 -7.76
CA VAL A 123 -2.57 8.16 -8.10
C VAL A 123 -2.35 6.67 -7.85
N MET A 124 -1.81 5.96 -8.84
CA MET A 124 -1.56 4.51 -8.80
C MET A 124 -0.08 4.20 -9.04
N LEU A 125 0.55 3.53 -8.08
CA LEU A 125 1.80 2.80 -8.27
C LEU A 125 1.46 1.38 -8.70
N ALA A 126 1.68 1.11 -9.98
CA ALA A 126 1.08 0.03 -10.72
C ALA A 126 2.09 -0.88 -11.40
N ASP A 127 3.19 -1.15 -10.72
CA ASP A 127 4.28 -1.96 -11.25
C ASP A 127 3.85 -3.44 -11.41
N GLN A 128 4.47 -4.12 -12.36
CA GLN A 128 4.37 -5.56 -12.58
C GLN A 128 5.70 -6.27 -12.31
N SER A 129 6.70 -5.54 -11.81
CA SER A 129 8.04 -6.03 -11.47
C SER A 129 8.45 -5.49 -10.10
N TYR A 130 9.39 -6.18 -9.45
CA TYR A 130 10.08 -5.66 -8.27
C TYR A 130 11.31 -4.80 -8.64
N GLU A 131 11.75 -4.90 -9.90
CA GLU A 131 12.92 -4.19 -10.43
C GLU A 131 12.51 -2.81 -10.95
N GLY A 132 13.44 -1.86 -10.93
CA GLY A 132 13.19 -0.47 -11.29
C GLY A 132 13.00 0.41 -10.05
N LYS A 133 12.56 1.66 -10.25
CA LYS A 133 12.31 2.61 -9.15
C LYS A 133 11.36 3.72 -9.55
N ASN A 134 10.48 4.10 -8.64
CA ASN A 134 9.62 5.29 -8.75
C ASN A 134 10.08 6.36 -7.74
N ASN A 135 10.45 7.55 -8.20
CA ASN A 135 10.69 8.74 -7.39
C ASN A 135 9.61 9.76 -7.72
N VAL A 136 8.72 10.06 -6.79
CA VAL A 136 7.57 10.94 -7.01
C VAL A 136 7.58 12.07 -6.00
N THR A 137 7.52 13.32 -6.46
CA THR A 137 7.43 14.51 -5.63
C THR A 137 6.09 15.19 -5.85
N PHE A 138 5.37 15.47 -4.77
CA PHE A 138 4.17 16.30 -4.72
C PHE A 138 4.52 17.62 -4.04
N GLU A 139 4.35 18.72 -4.77
CA GLU A 139 4.61 20.08 -4.29
C GLU A 139 3.34 20.92 -4.37
N ASN A 140 2.79 21.30 -3.22
CA ASN A 140 1.53 22.06 -3.13
C ASN A 140 0.33 21.41 -3.85
N VAL A 141 0.24 20.08 -3.82
CA VAL A 141 -0.73 19.31 -4.61
C VAL A 141 -2.03 19.13 -3.84
N THR A 142 -3.15 19.39 -4.52
CA THR A 142 -4.48 18.93 -4.06
C THR A 142 -4.96 17.78 -4.94
N ILE A 143 -5.23 16.63 -4.32
CA ILE A 143 -5.84 15.45 -4.94
C ILE A 143 -7.31 15.40 -4.52
N ALA A 144 -8.23 15.44 -5.47
CA ALA A 144 -9.65 15.21 -5.26
C ALA A 144 -10.06 13.87 -5.89
N ALA A 145 -10.35 12.87 -5.06
CA ALA A 145 -10.69 11.52 -5.47
C ALA A 145 -12.21 11.29 -5.44
N HIS A 146 -12.89 11.62 -6.54
CA HIS A 146 -14.35 11.54 -6.66
C HIS A 146 -14.86 10.19 -7.15
N LYS A 147 -14.08 9.48 -7.96
CA LYS A 147 -14.45 8.14 -8.46
C LYS A 147 -13.58 7.06 -7.85
N ALA A 148 -12.27 7.30 -7.80
CA ALA A 148 -11.30 6.47 -7.10
C ALA A 148 -11.63 6.43 -5.61
N ASN A 149 -11.75 5.23 -5.05
CA ASN A 149 -11.95 5.04 -3.63
C ASN A 149 -10.63 5.19 -2.84
N VAL A 150 -9.51 5.46 -3.52
CA VAL A 150 -8.21 5.74 -2.90
C VAL A 150 -7.60 7.01 -3.48
N GLY A 151 -6.95 7.84 -2.64
CA GLY A 151 -6.16 8.99 -3.11
C GLY A 151 -4.87 8.54 -3.78
N ILE A 152 -3.97 7.94 -3.01
CA ILE A 152 -2.71 7.36 -3.50
C ILE A 152 -2.67 5.87 -3.15
N MET A 153 -2.47 5.01 -4.15
CA MET A 153 -2.49 3.57 -3.98
C MET A 153 -1.22 2.92 -4.53
N SER A 154 -0.61 2.00 -3.79
CA SER A 154 0.22 0.95 -4.38
C SER A 154 -0.55 -0.36 -4.40
N TYR A 155 -0.54 -1.04 -5.54
CA TYR A 155 -1.30 -2.27 -5.70
C TYR A 155 -0.56 -3.30 -6.57
N ASP A 156 -0.13 -4.38 -5.94
CA ASP A 156 0.55 -5.51 -6.58
C ASP A 156 -0.38 -6.52 -7.28
N GLY A 157 -1.70 -6.31 -7.17
CA GLY A 157 -2.76 -7.12 -7.76
C GLY A 157 -3.32 -6.56 -9.07
N ILE A 158 -2.72 -5.52 -9.63
CA ILE A 158 -3.16 -4.97 -10.91
C ILE A 158 -2.91 -6.05 -11.96
N ASN A 159 -3.96 -6.46 -12.69
CA ASN A 159 -4.00 -7.55 -13.68
C ASN A 159 -4.17 -8.99 -13.19
N THR A 160 -4.27 -9.22 -11.88
CA THR A 160 -4.24 -10.58 -11.35
C THR A 160 -4.96 -10.68 -10.01
N SER A 161 -5.64 -11.79 -9.79
CA SER A 161 -6.26 -12.08 -8.48
C SER A 161 -5.23 -12.46 -7.40
N VAL A 162 -3.96 -12.61 -7.78
CA VAL A 162 -2.82 -12.95 -6.92
C VAL A 162 -1.77 -11.85 -7.03
N ALA A 163 -1.39 -11.28 -5.89
CA ALA A 163 -0.33 -10.28 -5.77
C ALA A 163 0.99 -10.79 -6.38
N LYS A 164 1.61 -9.99 -7.25
CA LYS A 164 2.88 -10.35 -7.92
C LYS A 164 4.06 -9.64 -7.29
N SER A 165 4.26 -8.37 -7.64
CA SER A 165 5.42 -7.60 -7.23
C SER A 165 5.19 -6.12 -7.43
N LEU A 166 5.93 -5.30 -6.67
CA LEU A 166 5.95 -3.85 -6.82
C LEU A 166 7.39 -3.35 -6.80
N ALA A 167 7.70 -2.34 -7.62
CA ALA A 167 9.00 -1.71 -7.63
C ALA A 167 9.16 -0.83 -6.38
N PRO A 168 10.39 -0.56 -5.92
CA PRO A 168 10.61 0.38 -4.84
C PRO A 168 10.12 1.79 -5.23
N ALA A 169 9.56 2.50 -4.25
CA ALA A 169 9.00 3.82 -4.45
C ALA A 169 9.44 4.79 -3.36
N THR A 170 9.72 6.03 -3.73
CA THR A 170 9.89 7.16 -2.81
C THR A 170 8.88 8.24 -3.16
N LEU A 171 8.03 8.60 -2.19
CA LEU A 171 7.04 9.66 -2.31
C LEU A 171 7.44 10.81 -1.39
N THR A 172 7.69 11.97 -1.98
CA THR A 172 8.13 13.18 -1.29
C THR A 172 7.01 14.22 -1.29
N PHE A 173 6.67 14.77 -0.13
CA PHE A 173 5.68 15.83 0.03
C PHE A 173 6.36 17.15 0.42
N LYS A 174 6.12 18.18 -0.39
CA LYS A 174 6.64 19.54 -0.22
C LYS A 174 5.52 20.56 -0.15
N GLY A 175 5.67 21.59 0.68
CA GLY A 175 4.64 22.60 0.88
C GLY A 175 3.33 22.01 1.40
N ARG A 176 2.18 22.57 1.02
CA ARG A 176 0.85 22.15 1.49
C ARG A 176 0.20 21.17 0.53
N ASN A 177 0.11 19.91 0.93
CA ASN A 177 -0.55 18.85 0.16
C ASN A 177 -1.88 18.48 0.81
N THR A 178 -2.91 18.28 0.01
CA THR A 178 -4.24 17.87 0.48
C THR A 178 -4.75 16.70 -0.35
N ILE A 179 -5.27 15.66 0.32
CA ILE A 179 -5.93 14.51 -0.28
C ILE A 179 -7.37 14.49 0.22
N ASN A 180 -8.31 14.74 -0.68
CA ASN A 180 -9.75 14.75 -0.41
C ASN A 180 -10.38 13.51 -1.07
N ILE A 181 -11.02 12.65 -0.28
CA ILE A 181 -11.70 11.44 -0.75
C ILE A 181 -13.20 11.55 -0.47
N ASP A 182 -14.01 11.54 -1.53
CA ASP A 182 -15.47 11.62 -1.44
C ASP A 182 -16.20 10.65 -2.37
N ALA A 183 -15.48 9.66 -2.89
CA ALA A 183 -16.05 8.60 -3.71
C ALA A 183 -17.21 7.86 -3.02
N ASP A 184 -18.23 7.49 -3.79
CA ASP A 184 -19.32 6.66 -3.31
C ASP A 184 -18.92 5.18 -3.42
N SER A 185 -18.24 4.65 -2.39
CA SER A 185 -17.77 3.26 -2.34
C SER A 185 -18.61 2.41 -1.38
N ASP A 186 -18.90 1.18 -1.80
CA ASP A 186 -19.58 0.18 -1.00
C ASP A 186 -18.69 -0.43 0.10
N SER A 187 -17.36 -0.25 0.03
CA SER A 187 -16.44 -0.74 1.05
C SER A 187 -15.67 0.38 1.75
N SER A 188 -14.47 0.69 1.27
CA SER A 188 -13.51 1.60 1.91
C SER A 188 -13.21 2.79 1.02
N ASN A 189 -13.14 3.95 1.66
CA ASN A 189 -12.45 5.11 1.11
C ASN A 189 -11.15 5.32 1.87
N ASP A 190 -10.03 5.41 1.15
CA ASP A 190 -8.69 5.44 1.73
C ASP A 190 -7.89 6.66 1.23
N GLY A 191 -7.18 7.38 2.10
CA GLY A 191 -6.33 8.50 1.70
C GLY A 191 -5.08 8.01 0.97
N ILE A 192 -4.24 7.27 1.69
CA ILE A 192 -3.07 6.58 1.17
C ILE A 192 -3.14 5.10 1.55
N LEU A 193 -3.07 4.21 0.56
CA LEU A 193 -3.15 2.77 0.76
C LEU A 193 -2.01 2.03 0.08
N LEU A 194 -1.19 1.34 0.87
CA LEU A 194 -0.15 0.46 0.37
C LEU A 194 -0.56 -0.99 0.53
N PHE A 195 -0.90 -1.64 -0.58
CA PHE A 195 -1.09 -3.09 -0.63
C PHE A 195 0.17 -3.75 -1.16
N ASN A 196 1.16 -3.87 -0.27
CA ASN A 196 2.44 -4.50 -0.54
C ASN A 196 2.39 -5.95 -0.04
N ASN A 197 1.55 -6.75 -0.67
CA ASN A 197 1.28 -8.14 -0.34
C ASN A 197 2.03 -9.13 -1.23
N GLY A 198 2.75 -8.71 -2.26
CA GLY A 198 3.47 -9.58 -3.16
C GLY A 198 4.50 -10.41 -2.41
N GLU A 199 4.86 -11.55 -2.98
CA GLU A 199 5.97 -12.34 -2.43
C GLU A 199 7.28 -11.52 -2.44
N LYS A 200 7.41 -10.62 -3.43
CA LYS A 200 8.56 -9.74 -3.63
C LYS A 200 8.10 -8.31 -3.92
N VAL A 201 8.30 -7.42 -2.96
CA VAL A 201 7.97 -5.99 -3.09
C VAL A 201 9.21 -5.15 -2.78
N GLY A 202 9.39 -4.07 -3.52
CA GLY A 202 10.45 -3.11 -3.26
C GLY A 202 10.22 -2.32 -1.97
N ASN A 203 11.24 -1.56 -1.57
CA ASN A 203 11.15 -0.71 -0.39
C ASN A 203 10.33 0.55 -0.69
N TYR A 204 9.44 0.89 0.22
CA TYR A 204 8.59 2.08 0.12
C TYR A 204 9.02 3.13 1.13
N HIS A 205 9.24 4.35 0.67
CA HIS A 205 9.67 5.48 1.48
C HIS A 205 8.71 6.65 1.27
N PHE A 206 8.19 7.20 2.37
CA PHE A 206 7.38 8.41 2.38
C PHE A 206 8.14 9.45 3.18
N VAL A 207 8.34 10.63 2.60
CA VAL A 207 9.09 11.70 3.26
C VAL A 207 8.34 13.00 3.07
N SER A 208 8.18 13.78 4.13
CA SER A 208 7.78 15.19 4.00
C SER A 208 8.90 16.13 4.43
N GLU A 209 8.98 17.31 3.83
CA GLU A 209 9.97 18.33 4.21
C GLU A 209 9.55 19.09 5.48
N GLU A 210 10.51 19.70 6.17
CA GLU A 210 10.20 20.61 7.27
C GLU A 210 9.35 21.78 6.75
N GLY A 211 8.34 22.19 7.54
CA GLY A 211 7.39 23.23 7.14
C GLY A 211 6.33 22.80 6.11
N SER A 212 6.36 21.54 5.65
CA SER A 212 5.28 21.00 4.82
C SER A 212 4.03 20.66 5.64
N THR A 213 2.90 20.46 4.95
CA THR A 213 1.66 19.94 5.56
C THR A 213 1.07 18.87 4.65
N LEU A 214 0.64 17.76 5.24
CA LEU A 214 -0.16 16.74 4.57
C LEU A 214 -1.54 16.67 5.25
N ASN A 215 -2.56 17.13 4.53
CA ASN A 215 -3.96 17.02 4.94
C ASN A 215 -4.60 15.83 4.21
N ILE A 216 -5.31 14.98 4.96
CA ILE A 216 -6.08 13.87 4.42
C ILE A 216 -7.50 13.98 4.98
N ASN A 217 -8.45 14.32 4.11
CA ASN A 217 -9.85 14.43 4.43
C ASN A 217 -10.62 13.32 3.73
N ILE A 218 -11.29 12.47 4.50
CA ILE A 218 -12.00 11.31 3.96
C ILE A 218 -13.45 11.38 4.38
N LYS A 219 -14.33 11.26 3.40
CA LYS A 219 -15.71 10.82 3.61
C LYS A 219 -15.71 9.30 3.52
N SER A 220 -16.09 8.60 4.59
CA SER A 220 -16.01 7.14 4.66
C SER A 220 -16.84 6.47 3.56
N GLY A 221 -16.39 5.31 3.09
CA GLY A 221 -17.26 4.38 2.36
C GLY A 221 -18.34 3.79 3.28
N LYS A 222 -19.13 2.84 2.76
CA LYS A 222 -20.20 2.20 3.55
C LYS A 222 -19.66 1.33 4.69
N GLU A 223 -18.50 0.69 4.52
CA GLU A 223 -17.89 -0.15 5.56
C GLU A 223 -16.86 0.61 6.39
N ARG A 224 -16.03 1.45 5.76
CA ARG A 224 -14.85 2.05 6.42
C ARG A 224 -14.31 3.30 5.73
N GLY A 225 -13.58 4.11 6.49
CA GLY A 225 -12.64 5.11 6.01
C GLY A 225 -11.25 4.90 6.60
N GLN A 226 -10.19 5.04 5.80
CA GLN A 226 -8.80 4.89 6.27
C GLN A 226 -7.90 6.06 5.83
N GLY A 227 -7.23 6.74 6.76
CA GLY A 227 -6.30 7.84 6.44
C GLY A 227 -5.07 7.38 5.67
N ILE A 228 -4.11 6.79 6.38
CA ILE A 228 -2.91 6.17 5.80
C ILE A 228 -2.86 4.72 6.27
N THR A 229 -2.76 3.79 5.34
CA THR A 229 -2.68 2.36 5.65
C THR A 229 -1.59 1.68 4.85
N ALA A 230 -0.69 0.95 5.51
CA ALA A 230 0.23 0.03 4.86
C ALA A 230 -0.04 -1.42 5.29
N ASN A 231 -0.10 -2.32 4.31
CA ASN A 231 -0.29 -3.75 4.52
C ASN A 231 0.89 -4.52 3.96
N HIS A 232 1.47 -5.40 4.77
CA HIS A 232 2.45 -6.40 4.34
C HIS A 232 1.85 -7.80 4.49
N TYR A 233 2.09 -8.68 3.50
CA TYR A 233 1.79 -10.12 3.58
C TYR A 233 0.33 -10.50 3.94
N SER A 234 -0.67 -9.66 3.65
CA SER A 234 -2.04 -9.91 4.11
C SER A 234 -2.70 -11.14 3.46
N SER A 235 -2.27 -11.50 2.25
CA SER A 235 -2.88 -12.56 1.43
C SER A 235 -1.91 -13.60 0.88
N THR A 236 -0.61 -13.43 1.09
CA THR A 236 0.46 -14.28 0.55
C THR A 236 1.28 -14.90 1.68
N LYS A 237 2.00 -15.97 1.35
CA LYS A 237 3.00 -16.53 2.25
C LYS A 237 4.24 -15.65 2.16
N PRO A 238 4.79 -15.15 3.28
CA PRO A 238 6.02 -14.38 3.24
C PRO A 238 7.20 -15.22 2.72
N ASN A 239 8.07 -14.61 1.91
CA ASN A 239 9.33 -15.19 1.50
C ASN A 239 10.47 -14.59 2.36
N PRO A 240 11.21 -15.41 3.13
CA PRO A 240 12.32 -14.95 3.97
C PRO A 240 13.41 -14.15 3.23
N ASP A 241 13.63 -14.44 1.95
CA ASP A 241 14.69 -13.79 1.15
C ASP A 241 14.29 -12.39 0.67
N PHE A 242 13.00 -12.05 0.77
CA PHE A 242 12.44 -10.77 0.30
C PHE A 242 11.63 -10.09 1.41
N PRO A 243 12.31 -9.53 2.44
CA PRO A 243 11.66 -8.74 3.48
C PRO A 243 11.01 -7.48 2.90
N SER A 244 9.78 -7.20 3.32
CA SER A 244 9.04 -6.00 2.94
C SER A 244 9.38 -4.85 3.86
N ILE A 245 9.75 -3.71 3.28
CA ILE A 245 10.16 -2.52 4.04
C ILE A 245 9.30 -1.33 3.64
N THR A 246 8.70 -0.69 4.63
CA THR A 246 8.00 0.58 4.46
C THR A 246 8.41 1.53 5.57
N THR A 247 8.90 2.70 5.22
CA THR A 247 9.27 3.75 6.18
C THR A 247 8.60 5.05 5.81
N MET A 248 8.03 5.73 6.79
CA MET A 248 7.37 7.02 6.61
C MET A 248 7.99 8.02 7.59
N GLU A 249 8.53 9.12 7.11
CA GLU A 249 9.05 10.20 7.94
C GLU A 249 8.36 11.51 7.56
N PHE A 250 7.45 11.96 8.43
CA PHE A 250 6.74 13.20 8.25
C PHE A 250 7.43 14.29 9.08
N LYS A 251 8.26 15.10 8.42
CA LYS A 251 8.95 16.23 9.07
C LYS A 251 8.03 17.45 9.25
N GLY A 252 7.07 17.61 8.34
CA GLY A 252 5.98 18.58 8.42
C GLY A 252 4.75 18.08 9.16
N ASP A 253 3.70 18.89 9.15
CA ASP A 253 2.44 18.64 9.84
C ASP A 253 1.61 17.57 9.13
N VAL A 254 0.92 16.72 9.89
CA VAL A 254 0.00 15.71 9.35
C VAL A 254 -1.37 15.83 10.00
N ASN A 255 -2.38 16.06 9.17
CA ASN A 255 -3.76 16.18 9.59
C ASN A 255 -4.61 15.10 8.89
N ILE A 256 -5.29 14.25 9.65
CA ILE A 256 -6.15 13.19 9.12
C ILE A 256 -7.54 13.35 9.74
N LYS A 257 -8.54 13.60 8.89
CA LYS A 257 -9.93 13.71 9.31
C LYS A 257 -10.79 12.72 8.54
N ILE A 258 -11.53 11.89 9.28
CA ILE A 258 -12.46 10.92 8.69
C ILE A 258 -13.88 11.27 9.11
N ASP A 259 -14.68 11.70 8.14
CA ASP A 259 -16.11 11.96 8.28
C ASP A 259 -16.90 10.71 7.90
N ARG A 260 -17.76 10.23 8.82
CA ARG A 260 -18.65 9.10 8.54
C ARG A 260 -19.86 9.62 7.78
N ASN A 261 -20.04 9.20 6.53
CA ASN A 261 -21.09 9.69 5.63
C ASN A 261 -22.53 9.27 6.04
N GLY A 262 -23.00 9.68 7.22
CA GLY A 262 -24.26 9.21 7.82
C GLY A 262 -24.26 7.72 8.19
N GLN A 263 -23.11 7.04 8.07
CA GLN A 263 -22.94 5.61 8.34
C GLN A 263 -22.44 5.43 9.78
N GLU A 264 -23.35 5.36 10.75
CA GLU A 264 -22.99 5.18 12.17
C GLU A 264 -22.17 3.90 12.43
N GLU A 265 -22.25 2.93 11.53
CA GLU A 265 -21.53 1.65 11.63
C GLU A 265 -20.18 1.60 10.89
N ALA A 266 -19.85 2.60 10.07
CA ALA A 266 -18.61 2.58 9.31
C ALA A 266 -17.40 2.73 10.25
N GLU A 267 -16.36 1.91 10.04
CA GLU A 267 -15.13 2.01 10.81
C GLU A 267 -14.30 3.22 10.36
N ALA A 268 -13.62 3.90 11.27
CA ALA A 268 -12.69 4.98 10.95
C ALA A 268 -11.29 4.60 11.47
N ASN A 269 -10.29 4.57 10.58
CA ASN A 269 -8.91 4.27 10.96
C ASN A 269 -7.98 5.39 10.45
N GLY A 270 -7.46 6.24 11.33
CA GLY A 270 -6.58 7.35 10.98
C GLY A 270 -5.28 6.87 10.33
N PHE A 271 -4.45 6.15 11.08
CA PHE A 271 -3.19 5.60 10.62
C PHE A 271 -3.09 4.11 10.97
N GLY A 272 -2.68 3.26 10.02
CA GLY A 272 -2.65 1.82 10.21
C GLY A 272 -1.45 1.12 9.57
N PHE A 273 -0.85 0.22 10.33
CA PHE A 273 0.12 -0.76 9.83
C PHE A 273 -0.40 -2.15 10.11
N TYR A 274 -0.44 -3.01 9.09
CA TYR A 274 -0.95 -4.37 9.23
C TYR A 274 -0.02 -5.36 8.55
N SER A 275 0.74 -6.09 9.37
CA SER A 275 1.55 -7.22 8.93
C SER A 275 0.74 -8.51 9.12
N SER A 276 0.53 -9.25 8.02
CA SER A 276 0.02 -10.61 8.00
C SER A 276 -1.24 -10.86 8.84
N ARG A 277 -2.43 -10.67 8.25
CA ARG A 277 -3.71 -10.95 8.93
C ARG A 277 -4.04 -12.45 9.07
N ARG A 278 -3.24 -13.34 8.46
CA ARG A 278 -3.46 -14.80 8.50
C ARG A 278 -2.72 -15.45 9.67
N LEU A 279 -3.46 -16.15 10.51
CA LEU A 279 -3.00 -16.76 11.78
C LEU A 279 -1.72 -17.60 11.64
N GLY A 280 -1.51 -18.31 10.52
CA GLY A 280 -0.30 -19.13 10.29
C GLY A 280 0.91 -18.38 9.73
N ASN A 281 0.72 -17.18 9.18
CA ASN A 281 1.77 -16.42 8.49
C ASN A 281 2.46 -15.40 9.41
N LYS A 282 1.95 -15.14 10.62
CA LYS A 282 2.55 -14.18 11.56
C LYS A 282 3.94 -14.59 12.04
N LYS A 283 4.20 -15.90 12.23
CA LYS A 283 5.54 -16.45 12.53
C LYS A 283 6.53 -16.38 11.38
N GLN A 284 6.01 -16.23 10.15
CA GLN A 284 6.80 -16.33 8.93
C GLN A 284 7.21 -14.94 8.42
N ILE A 285 6.90 -13.86 9.15
CA ILE A 285 7.35 -12.52 8.78
C ILE A 285 8.90 -12.52 8.79
N PRO A 286 9.55 -12.25 7.64
CA PRO A 286 11.01 -12.24 7.54
C PRO A 286 11.62 -11.24 8.53
N GLU A 287 12.74 -11.59 9.16
CA GLU A 287 13.38 -10.79 10.21
C GLU A 287 13.71 -9.35 9.77
N GLY A 288 14.12 -9.16 8.51
CA GLY A 288 14.39 -7.84 7.94
C GLY A 288 13.16 -7.01 7.55
N SER A 289 11.94 -7.55 7.69
CA SER A 289 10.72 -6.82 7.32
C SER A 289 10.42 -5.75 8.35
N LYS A 290 9.94 -4.58 7.92
CA LYS A 290 9.56 -3.50 8.83
C LYS A 290 8.53 -2.53 8.26
N MET A 291 7.69 -2.01 9.13
CA MET A 291 6.82 -0.86 8.89
C MET A 291 7.07 0.19 9.97
N GLU A 292 7.66 1.32 9.61
CA GLU A 292 8.01 2.37 10.56
C GLU A 292 7.42 3.71 10.12
N ALA A 293 6.80 4.43 11.05
CA ALA A 293 6.42 5.83 10.82
C ALA A 293 6.91 6.72 11.96
N ILE A 294 7.45 7.88 11.59
CA ILE A 294 7.88 8.91 12.52
C ILE A 294 7.18 10.22 12.13
N PHE A 295 6.45 10.80 13.08
CA PHE A 295 5.84 12.12 12.98
C PHE A 295 6.64 13.11 13.80
N ARG A 296 7.19 14.14 13.14
CA ARG A 296 8.00 15.19 13.77
C ARG A 296 7.33 16.56 13.81
N GLY A 297 6.38 16.82 12.91
CA GLY A 297 5.55 18.04 12.92
C GLY A 297 4.37 17.94 13.88
N ASN A 298 3.43 18.88 13.75
CA ASN A 298 2.14 18.79 14.42
C ASN A 298 1.34 17.59 13.89
N VAL A 299 0.53 16.99 14.75
CA VAL A 299 -0.31 15.85 14.39
C VAL A 299 -1.74 16.13 14.84
N ASP A 300 -2.71 16.06 13.94
CA ASP A 300 -4.14 16.11 14.25
C ASP A 300 -4.85 14.95 13.58
N ILE A 301 -5.24 13.92 14.34
CA ILE A 301 -5.94 12.75 13.82
C ILE A 301 -7.31 12.64 14.48
N VAL A 302 -8.34 12.69 13.66
CA VAL A 302 -9.74 12.56 14.08
C VAL A 302 -10.38 11.34 13.42
N ALA A 303 -10.49 10.27 14.22
CA ALA A 303 -11.08 8.99 13.88
C ALA A 303 -11.80 8.40 15.11
N THR A 304 -12.77 9.12 15.68
CA THR A 304 -13.45 8.72 16.93
C THR A 304 -14.31 7.47 16.79
N PRO A 305 -14.40 6.57 17.79
CA PRO A 305 -15.34 5.44 17.75
C PRO A 305 -16.80 5.91 17.91
N VAL A 306 -17.75 5.04 17.54
CA VAL A 306 -19.19 5.27 17.80
C VAL A 306 -19.65 4.26 18.84
N TYR A 307 -20.33 4.72 19.88
CA TYR A 307 -20.93 3.87 20.92
C TYR A 307 -22.46 3.91 20.83
N ASP A 308 -23.12 2.83 21.23
CA ASP A 308 -24.56 2.80 21.40
C ASP A 308 -25.00 3.51 22.69
N GLY A 309 -26.32 3.67 22.90
CA GLY A 309 -26.88 4.33 24.08
C GLY A 309 -26.62 3.61 25.42
N GLN A 310 -25.96 2.45 25.40
CA GLN A 310 -25.54 1.68 26.58
C GLN A 310 -24.02 1.75 26.78
N GLY A 311 -23.32 2.57 25.98
CA GLY A 311 -21.87 2.74 26.02
C GLY A 311 -21.09 1.59 25.37
N ARG A 312 -21.74 0.71 24.60
CA ARG A 312 -21.05 -0.40 23.92
C ARG A 312 -20.56 0.06 22.55
N PRO A 313 -19.36 -0.35 22.09
CA PRO A 313 -18.86 0.04 20.77
C PRO A 313 -19.78 -0.44 19.64
N LYS A 314 -20.28 0.49 18.83
CA LYS A 314 -21.07 0.25 17.60
C LYS A 314 -20.18 0.20 16.36
N SER A 315 -19.17 1.07 16.28
CA SER A 315 -18.15 1.05 15.22
C SER A 315 -16.77 1.45 15.75
N ILE A 316 -15.75 0.87 15.15
CA ILE A 316 -14.36 1.14 15.50
C ILE A 316 -14.01 2.56 15.05
N GLY A 317 -13.27 3.26 15.88
CA GLY A 317 -12.62 4.52 15.53
C GLY A 317 -11.24 4.56 16.16
N SER A 318 -10.20 4.25 15.38
CA SER A 318 -8.83 4.29 15.86
C SER A 318 -8.03 5.36 15.15
N ALA A 319 -7.36 6.21 15.92
CA ALA A 319 -6.37 7.12 15.38
C ALA A 319 -5.10 6.37 14.94
N PHE A 320 -4.67 5.35 15.69
CA PHE A 320 -3.54 4.49 15.35
C PHE A 320 -3.90 3.01 15.49
N ALA A 321 -3.65 2.20 14.47
CA ALA A 321 -3.89 0.77 14.47
C ALA A 321 -2.66 -0.01 13.97
N ILE A 322 -1.81 -0.44 14.90
CA ILE A 322 -0.51 -1.07 14.62
C ILE A 322 -0.58 -2.58 14.89
N ASP A 323 -0.95 -3.27 13.83
CA ASP A 323 -1.04 -4.71 13.54
C ASP A 323 0.28 -5.45 13.26
N GLY A 324 1.02 -5.90 14.27
CA GLY A 324 1.98 -7.00 14.09
C GLY A 324 3.47 -6.65 14.14
N LYS A 325 4.32 -7.68 13.97
CA LYS A 325 5.75 -7.65 14.28
C LYS A 325 6.50 -6.61 13.45
N ASN A 326 7.54 -6.02 14.02
CA ASN A 326 8.41 -5.01 13.39
C ASN A 326 7.63 -3.80 12.83
N SER A 327 6.48 -3.50 13.43
CA SER A 327 5.65 -2.36 13.08
C SER A 327 5.69 -1.33 14.21
N LYS A 328 6.12 -0.11 13.91
CA LYS A 328 6.26 0.96 14.91
C LYS A 328 5.77 2.29 14.39
N VAL A 329 5.08 3.03 15.26
CA VAL A 329 4.80 4.44 15.08
C VAL A 329 5.41 5.24 16.23
N GLU A 330 6.04 6.36 15.90
CA GLU A 330 6.56 7.32 16.85
C GLU A 330 6.06 8.73 16.51
N VAL A 331 5.41 9.37 17.47
CA VAL A 331 5.06 10.80 17.43
C VAL A 331 6.01 11.50 18.40
N VAL A 332 7.05 12.13 17.86
CA VAL A 332 8.21 12.62 18.63
C VAL A 332 7.81 13.73 19.61
N GLY A 333 6.80 14.54 19.26
CA GLY A 333 6.29 15.65 20.07
C GLY A 333 7.37 16.65 20.48
N GLY A 334 7.02 17.55 21.42
CA GLY A 334 7.89 18.62 21.91
C GLY A 334 7.05 19.76 22.49
N GLU A 335 7.66 20.70 23.21
CA GLU A 335 6.93 21.87 23.73
C GLU A 335 6.38 22.77 22.61
N ASP A 336 6.97 22.73 21.41
CA ASP A 336 6.60 23.49 20.22
C ASP A 336 5.69 22.71 19.24
N LYS A 337 5.37 21.45 19.53
CA LYS A 337 4.57 20.57 18.66
C LYS A 337 3.25 20.21 19.30
N VAL A 338 2.15 20.50 18.61
CA VAL A 338 0.80 20.17 19.09
C VAL A 338 0.37 18.82 18.52
N VAL A 339 0.04 17.89 19.41
CA VAL A 339 -0.42 16.54 19.06
C VAL A 339 -1.85 16.34 19.57
N LYS A 340 -2.81 16.20 18.65
CA LYS A 340 -4.23 16.00 18.93
C LYS A 340 -4.67 14.66 18.37
N ILE A 341 -5.06 13.76 19.25
CA ILE A 341 -5.48 12.42 18.87
C ILE A 341 -6.89 12.21 19.40
N LYS A 342 -7.86 12.06 18.48
CA LYS A 342 -9.25 11.68 18.78
C LYS A 342 -9.55 10.33 18.13
N GLY A 343 -9.73 9.30 18.95
CA GLY A 343 -9.90 7.92 18.52
C GLY A 343 -8.90 6.99 19.20
N ASP A 344 -9.18 5.70 19.16
CA ASP A 344 -8.45 4.68 19.90
C ASP A 344 -7.03 4.45 19.35
N ILE A 345 -6.16 3.92 20.21
CA ILE A 345 -4.82 3.47 19.85
C ILE A 345 -4.75 1.96 20.06
N PHE A 346 -4.41 1.23 19.00
CA PHE A 346 -4.21 -0.20 19.03
C PHE A 346 -2.76 -0.55 18.72
N ALA A 347 -2.13 -1.30 19.62
CA ALA A 347 -0.80 -1.86 19.44
C ALA A 347 -0.84 -3.36 19.71
N TYR A 348 -0.89 -4.17 18.64
CA TYR A 348 -1.05 -5.61 18.74
C TYR A 348 0.04 -6.42 18.08
N ASN A 349 0.23 -7.64 18.59
CA ASN A 349 1.03 -8.68 17.94
C ASN A 349 2.48 -8.26 17.65
N GLY A 350 3.07 -7.45 18.54
CA GLY A 350 4.42 -6.92 18.39
C GLY A 350 4.48 -5.53 17.74
N GLY A 351 3.33 -4.94 17.42
CA GLY A 351 3.21 -3.54 17.03
C GLY A 351 3.50 -2.61 18.21
N SER A 352 4.00 -1.41 17.92
CA SER A 352 4.32 -0.40 18.93
C SER A 352 3.89 1.00 18.50
N VAL A 353 3.41 1.78 19.47
CA VAL A 353 3.04 3.19 19.29
C VAL A 353 3.68 3.96 20.44
N SER A 354 4.44 5.01 20.12
CA SER A 354 4.97 5.97 21.07
C SER A 354 4.42 7.35 20.74
N VAL A 355 3.85 8.02 21.73
CA VAL A 355 3.26 9.36 21.57
C VAL A 355 3.79 10.27 22.67
N ASN A 356 4.35 11.41 22.27
CA ASN A 356 4.75 12.47 23.17
C ASN A 356 3.75 13.64 23.10
N LEU A 357 3.14 13.97 24.24
CA LEU A 357 2.12 15.02 24.40
C LEU A 357 2.64 16.20 25.23
N ALA A 358 3.94 16.51 25.17
CA ALA A 358 4.58 17.51 26.04
C ALA A 358 3.99 18.92 25.94
N ASN A 359 3.51 19.35 24.76
CA ASN A 359 2.86 20.65 24.61
C ASN A 359 1.49 20.68 25.31
N LYS A 360 1.21 21.74 26.07
CA LYS A 360 -0.03 21.93 26.86
C LYS A 360 -1.36 21.83 26.08
N ASP A 361 -1.33 22.10 24.78
CA ASP A 361 -2.49 22.07 23.90
C ASP A 361 -2.65 20.69 23.21
N SER A 362 -1.76 19.73 23.53
CA SER A 362 -1.82 18.34 23.07
C SER A 362 -2.72 17.50 23.96
N TYR A 363 -3.43 16.55 23.37
CA TYR A 363 -4.29 15.63 24.10
C TYR A 363 -4.50 14.33 23.34
N PHE A 364 -4.87 13.31 24.12
CA PHE A 364 -5.37 12.04 23.63
C PHE A 364 -6.79 11.83 24.20
N GLU A 365 -7.75 11.66 23.30
CA GLU A 365 -9.17 11.40 23.60
C GLU A 365 -9.56 10.08 22.92
N GLY A 366 -9.53 8.98 23.66
CA GLY A 366 -9.83 7.63 23.19
C GLY A 366 -9.36 6.57 24.18
N GLU A 367 -9.43 5.29 23.78
CA GLU A 367 -8.91 4.16 24.55
C GLU A 367 -7.61 3.60 23.95
N ALA A 368 -6.69 3.15 24.81
CA ALA A 368 -5.45 2.50 24.39
C ALA A 368 -5.52 1.01 24.67
N HIS A 369 -5.38 0.19 23.62
CA HIS A 369 -5.44 -1.27 23.72
C HIS A 369 -4.13 -1.89 23.24
N ILE A 370 -3.53 -2.67 24.12
CA ILE A 370 -2.22 -3.28 23.90
C ILE A 370 -2.35 -4.78 24.16
N GLY A 371 -1.82 -5.61 23.27
CA GLY A 371 -1.89 -7.06 23.47
C GLY A 371 -1.54 -7.90 22.25
N LYS A 372 -2.06 -9.12 22.22
CA LYS A 372 -1.78 -10.11 21.17
C LYS A 372 -3.04 -10.48 20.36
N ARG A 373 -4.02 -9.59 20.22
CA ARG A 373 -5.34 -9.93 19.64
C ARG A 373 -5.80 -8.85 18.68
N SER A 374 -6.39 -9.22 17.56
CA SER A 374 -7.08 -8.27 16.67
C SER A 374 -8.56 -8.18 17.04
N PHE A 375 -9.16 -7.00 16.85
CA PHE A 375 -10.61 -6.81 17.00
C PHE A 375 -11.41 -7.66 16.00
N ALA A 376 -12.59 -8.10 16.43
CA ALA A 376 -13.63 -8.62 15.53
C ALA A 376 -14.95 -7.94 15.88
N LYS A 377 -15.59 -7.29 14.90
CA LYS A 377 -16.91 -6.65 15.05
C LYS A 377 -17.91 -7.64 15.68
N GLY A 378 -18.58 -7.23 16.75
CA GLY A 378 -19.65 -8.00 17.40
C GLY A 378 -19.22 -9.25 18.18
N LYS A 379 -17.92 -9.46 18.43
CA LYS A 379 -17.45 -10.50 19.35
C LYS A 379 -16.70 -9.86 20.51
N ASP A 380 -16.87 -10.45 21.68
CA ASP A 380 -16.18 -10.10 22.93
C ASP A 380 -14.71 -9.76 22.66
N MET A 381 -14.23 -8.63 23.19
CA MET A 381 -12.89 -8.06 22.93
C MET A 381 -11.74 -9.03 23.29
N PHE A 382 -12.08 -10.18 23.86
CA PHE A 382 -11.20 -11.18 24.43
C PHE A 382 -11.48 -12.62 23.91
N ALA A 383 -12.04 -12.79 22.71
CA ALA A 383 -12.42 -14.13 22.25
C ALA A 383 -11.27 -15.04 21.77
N LEU A 384 -10.14 -14.51 21.28
CA LEU A 384 -9.02 -15.33 20.78
C LEU A 384 -7.68 -14.96 21.43
N THR A 385 -7.21 -15.78 22.37
CA THR A 385 -5.87 -15.64 22.96
C THR A 385 -4.86 -16.17 21.97
N VAL A 386 -3.76 -15.45 21.71
CA VAL A 386 -2.58 -16.04 21.06
C VAL A 386 -1.37 -15.92 21.98
N ASP A 387 -0.44 -16.85 21.89
CA ASP A 387 0.81 -16.77 22.66
C ASP A 387 1.81 -15.75 22.08
N ALA A 388 2.98 -15.62 22.71
CA ALA A 388 4.02 -14.65 22.31
C ALA A 388 4.48 -14.79 20.86
N ASP A 389 4.30 -15.96 20.26
CA ASP A 389 4.69 -16.25 18.89
C ASP A 389 3.47 -16.22 17.94
N GLY A 390 2.31 -15.75 18.40
CA GLY A 390 1.08 -15.70 17.61
C GLY A 390 0.36 -17.04 17.46
N ASN A 391 0.66 -18.05 18.29
CA ASN A 391 -0.09 -19.32 18.26
C ASN A 391 -1.47 -19.13 18.86
N VAL A 392 -2.50 -19.47 18.11
CA VAL A 392 -3.86 -19.63 18.63
C VAL A 392 -3.94 -21.02 19.27
N PRO A 393 -4.24 -21.16 20.57
CA PRO A 393 -4.60 -22.44 21.15
C PRO A 393 -5.81 -22.98 20.37
N PRO A 394 -5.78 -24.23 19.88
CA PRO A 394 -6.89 -24.78 19.12
C PRO A 394 -8.18 -24.68 19.94
N THR A 395 -9.24 -24.16 19.35
CA THR A 395 -10.53 -24.10 20.05
C THR A 395 -11.11 -25.50 20.22
N GLU A 396 -11.99 -25.69 21.19
CA GLU A 396 -12.66 -26.97 21.40
C GLU A 396 -13.37 -27.48 20.13
N LYS A 397 -13.90 -26.55 19.32
CA LYS A 397 -14.49 -26.83 18.01
C LYS A 397 -13.47 -27.29 16.97
N ASP A 398 -12.26 -26.71 16.97
CA ASP A 398 -11.18 -27.13 16.06
C ASP A 398 -10.65 -28.51 16.43
N ILE A 399 -10.56 -28.80 17.74
CA ILE A 399 -10.18 -30.11 18.27
C ILE A 399 -11.22 -31.16 17.87
N ASP A 400 -12.51 -30.89 18.07
CA ASP A 400 -13.59 -31.80 17.70
C ASP A 400 -13.68 -32.04 16.19
N SER A 401 -13.56 -30.98 15.38
CA SER A 401 -13.49 -31.08 13.91
C SER A 401 -12.31 -31.95 13.46
N THR A 402 -11.12 -31.72 14.05
CA THR A 402 -9.92 -32.49 13.74
C THR A 402 -10.06 -33.95 14.16
N ARG A 403 -10.63 -34.21 15.35
CA ARG A 403 -10.94 -35.56 15.84
C ARG A 403 -11.90 -36.28 14.89
N LYS A 404 -13.03 -35.66 14.52
CA LYS A 404 -14.00 -36.21 13.57
C LYS A 404 -13.36 -36.50 12.21
N ARG A 405 -12.46 -35.64 11.73
CA ARG A 405 -11.70 -35.87 10.49
C ARG A 405 -10.76 -37.05 10.61
N LEU A 406 -10.05 -37.21 11.73
CA LEU A 406 -9.14 -38.33 11.97
C LEU A 406 -9.89 -39.66 12.08
N VAL A 407 -11.02 -39.69 12.81
CA VAL A 407 -11.89 -40.87 12.91
C VAL A 407 -12.38 -41.30 11.53
N ARG A 408 -12.90 -40.38 10.71
CA ARG A 408 -13.32 -40.68 9.33
C ARG A 408 -12.18 -41.20 8.44
N LYS A 409 -10.94 -40.76 8.66
CA LYS A 409 -9.77 -41.28 7.95
C LYS A 409 -9.42 -42.68 8.43
N GLN A 410 -9.50 -42.92 9.73
CA GLN A 410 -9.27 -44.23 10.35
C GLN A 410 -10.31 -45.26 9.93
N GLU A 411 -11.58 -44.88 9.80
CA GLU A 411 -12.65 -45.74 9.28
C GLU A 411 -12.48 -46.07 7.79
N LYS A 412 -11.75 -45.25 7.03
CA LYS A 412 -11.47 -45.47 5.60
C LYS A 412 -10.22 -46.30 5.34
N LEU A 413 -9.30 -46.39 6.31
CA LEU A 413 -8.05 -47.16 6.20
C LEU A 413 -8.30 -48.65 5.86
N PRO A 414 -9.22 -49.37 6.52
CA PRO A 414 -9.50 -50.77 6.20
C PRO A 414 -9.96 -50.98 4.75
N LYS A 415 -10.77 -50.06 4.22
CA LYS A 415 -11.25 -50.13 2.83
C LYS A 415 -10.12 -49.88 1.82
N LEU A 416 -9.19 -48.99 2.15
CA LEU A 416 -7.99 -48.76 1.35
C LEU A 416 -7.03 -49.97 1.39
N ASP A 417 -6.93 -50.65 2.54
CA ASP A 417 -6.14 -51.88 2.67
C ASP A 417 -6.74 -53.03 1.86
N GLU A 418 -8.08 -53.17 1.85
CA GLU A 418 -8.79 -54.13 1.01
C GLU A 418 -8.62 -53.83 -0.49
N GLU A 419 -8.73 -52.57 -0.91
CA GLU A 419 -8.49 -52.15 -2.30
C GLU A 419 -7.04 -52.38 -2.71
N LEU A 420 -6.07 -52.09 -1.84
CA LEU A 420 -4.65 -52.34 -2.07
C LEU A 420 -4.35 -53.84 -2.16
N ALA A 421 -5.01 -54.67 -1.35
CA ALA A 421 -4.89 -56.13 -1.41
C ALA A 421 -5.43 -56.68 -2.75
N LYS A 422 -6.60 -56.19 -3.20
CA LYS A 422 -7.16 -56.54 -4.52
C LYS A 422 -6.23 -56.13 -5.67
N LEU A 423 -5.68 -54.91 -5.62
CA LEU A 423 -4.71 -54.43 -6.60
C LEU A 423 -3.44 -55.29 -6.62
N LYS A 424 -2.94 -55.72 -5.47
CA LYS A 424 -1.78 -56.64 -5.39
C LYS A 424 -2.10 -58.01 -5.98
N GLU A 425 -3.31 -58.52 -5.75
CA GLU A 425 -3.77 -59.79 -6.30
C GLU A 425 -3.95 -59.72 -7.84
N GLU A 426 -4.52 -58.62 -8.36
CA GLU A 426 -4.60 -58.37 -9.80
C GLU A 426 -3.21 -58.22 -10.44
N LEU A 427 -2.28 -57.54 -9.78
CA LEU A 427 -0.89 -57.40 -10.24
C LEU A 427 -0.17 -58.76 -10.29
N ALA A 428 -0.41 -59.64 -9.30
CA ALA A 428 0.13 -60.99 -9.28
C ALA A 428 -0.41 -61.84 -10.44
N LYS A 429 -1.73 -61.77 -10.69
CA LYS A 429 -2.38 -62.46 -11.83
C LYS A 429 -1.88 -61.96 -13.19
N LEU A 430 -1.62 -60.66 -13.32
CA LEU A 430 -1.01 -60.08 -14.53
C LEU A 430 0.43 -60.57 -14.75
N ASN A 431 1.21 -60.73 -13.68
CA ASN A 431 2.57 -61.28 -13.77
C ASN A 431 2.59 -62.77 -14.12
N GLU A 432 1.63 -63.56 -13.64
CA GLU A 432 1.47 -64.98 -14.02
C GLU A 432 0.99 -65.14 -15.47
N ASN A 433 0.09 -64.28 -15.94
CA ASN A 433 -0.37 -64.28 -17.34
C ASN A 433 0.68 -63.75 -18.32
N GLY A 434 1.53 -62.80 -17.91
CA GLY A 434 2.69 -62.37 -18.71
C GLY A 434 3.83 -63.40 -18.79
N SER A 435 3.88 -64.32 -17.82
CA SER A 435 4.81 -65.46 -17.81
C SER A 435 4.38 -66.56 -18.79
N SER A 436 3.07 -66.83 -18.88
CA SER A 436 2.53 -67.91 -19.72
C SER A 436 2.42 -67.56 -21.21
N GLU A 437 2.41 -66.29 -21.59
CA GLU A 437 2.56 -65.89 -23.01
C GLU A 437 4.02 -66.01 -23.52
N LYS A 438 5.03 -65.93 -22.63
CA LYS A 438 6.44 -66.15 -23.02
C LYS A 438 6.83 -67.62 -23.19
N GLU A 439 6.08 -68.56 -22.62
CA GLU A 439 6.30 -70.00 -22.82
C GLU A 439 5.57 -70.59 -24.03
N LYS A 440 4.65 -69.83 -24.67
CA LYS A 440 3.99 -70.25 -25.93
C LYS A 440 4.63 -69.69 -27.21
N GLN A 441 5.75 -68.98 -27.10
CA GLN A 441 6.57 -68.51 -28.22
C GLN A 441 8.03 -69.02 -28.18
N LYS A 442 8.25 -70.22 -27.64
CA LYS A 442 9.52 -70.94 -27.81
C LYS A 442 9.33 -72.29 -28.48
#